data_AF-A0A2V6TMW3-F1
#
_entry.id   AF-A0A2V6TMW3-F1
#
_cell.length_a   1.000
_cell.length_b   1.000
_cell.length_c   1.000
_cell.angle_alpha   90.00
_cell.angle_beta   90.00
_cell.angle_gamma   90.00
#
_symmetry.space_group_name_H-M   'P 1'
#
loop_
_entity.id
_entity.type
_entity.pdbx_description
1 polymer ?
#
loop_
_entity_poly.entity_id
_entity_poly.type
_entity_poly.pdbx_seq_one_letter_code
_entity_poly.pdbx_strand_id
1 'polypeptide(L)'
;YPTAEAHTFLGWAMSFQGRLAEATEECLRAIEIDAAFGNPYNDIGVYLMQQDKLDEAISWLEKAKQAERFQPRQFPFLNLGRVYLRQGRWWEALREFEGAVRLAPRDPTTAKILHSLRARLN
;
A
#
# COMPACT_ATOMS: atom_id res chain seq x y z
N TYR A 1 24.63 11.85 -3.53
CA TYR A 1 23.45 12.10 -2.68
C TYR A 1 22.61 10.83 -2.63
N PRO A 2 21.98 10.47 -1.49
CA PRO A 2 21.12 9.29 -1.41
C PRO A 2 19.97 9.39 -2.44
N THR A 3 19.56 8.26 -3.03
CA THR A 3 18.45 8.23 -3.99
C THR A 3 17.11 8.04 -3.29
N ALA A 4 16.01 8.24 -4.00
CA ALA A 4 14.68 7.96 -3.47
C ALA A 4 14.55 6.50 -3.00
N GLU A 5 15.09 5.54 -3.74
CA GLU A 5 15.15 4.12 -3.36
C GLU A 5 15.95 3.89 -2.07
N ALA A 6 17.09 4.58 -1.92
CA ALA A 6 17.92 4.46 -0.72
C ALA A 6 17.17 4.96 0.54
N HIS A 7 16.47 6.08 0.42
CA HIS A 7 15.60 6.58 1.50
C HIS A 7 14.45 5.62 1.80
N THR A 8 13.79 5.06 0.77
CA THR A 8 12.75 4.03 0.96
C THR A 8 13.28 2.79 1.70
N PHE A 9 14.43 2.26 1.30
CA PHE A 9 15.02 1.10 1.97
C PHE A 9 15.45 1.39 3.41
N LEU A 10 15.92 2.61 3.69
CA LEU A 10 16.21 3.04 5.05
C LEU A 10 14.91 3.12 5.88
N GLY A 11 13.84 3.68 5.32
CA GLY A 11 12.52 3.70 5.93
C GLY A 11 12.01 2.29 6.26
N TRP A 12 12.19 1.33 5.34
CA TRP A 12 11.87 -0.07 5.59
C TRP A 12 12.64 -0.63 6.78
N ALA A 13 13.96 -0.44 6.80
CA ALA A 13 14.81 -0.90 7.91
C ALA A 13 14.37 -0.31 9.27
N MET A 14 14.01 0.98 9.30
CA MET A 14 13.47 1.62 10.50
C MET A 14 12.10 1.06 10.89
N SER A 15 11.23 0.78 9.92
CA SER A 15 9.91 0.22 10.19
C SER A 15 9.97 -1.17 10.80
N PHE A 16 10.92 -2.02 10.39
CA PHE A 16 11.16 -3.31 11.02
C PHE A 16 11.63 -3.18 12.48
N GLN A 17 12.17 -2.03 12.88
CA GLN A 17 12.53 -1.72 14.26
C GLN A 17 11.39 -1.05 15.04
N GLY A 18 10.20 -0.91 14.44
CA GLY A 18 9.04 -0.22 15.04
C GLY A 18 9.14 1.31 15.02
N ARG A 19 10.18 1.88 14.39
CA ARG A 19 10.43 3.32 14.30
C ARG A 19 9.63 3.95 13.17
N LEU A 20 8.29 3.86 13.25
CA LEU A 20 7.39 4.22 12.15
C LEU A 20 7.38 5.72 11.81
N ALA A 21 7.60 6.60 12.79
CA ALA A 21 7.71 8.04 12.55
C ALA A 21 8.93 8.37 11.69
N GLU A 22 10.10 7.85 12.07
CA GLU A 22 11.34 8.05 11.33
C GLU A 22 11.29 7.37 9.95
N ALA A 23 10.67 6.19 9.86
CA ALA A 23 10.42 5.53 8.57
C ALA A 23 9.57 6.39 7.62
N THR A 24 8.56 7.07 8.17
CA THR A 24 7.71 7.99 7.41
C THR A 24 8.51 9.20 6.92
N GLU A 25 9.38 9.76 7.76
CA GLU A 25 10.27 10.87 7.34
C GLU A 25 11.18 10.47 6.19
N GLU A 26 11.76 9.26 6.22
CA GLU A 26 12.57 8.77 5.09
C GLU A 26 11.74 8.61 3.82
N CYS A 27 10.51 8.10 3.91
CA CYS A 27 9.61 8.05 2.76
C CYS A 27 9.24 9.44 2.21
N LEU A 28 9.05 10.45 3.08
CA LEU A 28 8.80 11.82 2.65
C LEU A 28 10.00 12.40 1.91
N ARG A 29 11.23 12.18 2.38
CA ARG A 29 12.45 12.57 1.64
C ARG A 29 12.57 11.86 0.30
N ALA A 30 12.19 10.57 0.22
CA ALA A 30 12.16 9.85 -1.05
C ALA A 30 11.19 10.49 -2.06
N ILE A 31 10.03 10.96 -1.59
CA ILE A 31 9.03 11.66 -2.42
C ILE A 31 9.54 13.02 -2.89
N GLU A 32 10.25 13.75 -2.03
CA GLU A 32 10.87 15.04 -2.40
C GLU A 32 11.92 14.87 -3.51
N ILE A 33 12.69 13.77 -3.46
CA ILE A 33 13.69 13.45 -4.48
C ILE A 33 13.03 12.99 -5.78
N ASP A 34 11.97 12.17 -5.69
CA ASP A 34 11.28 11.62 -6.83
C ASP A 34 9.78 11.40 -6.57
N ALA A 35 8.98 12.39 -6.95
CA ALA A 35 7.54 12.34 -6.77
C ALA A 35 6.84 11.27 -7.60
N ALA A 36 7.47 10.78 -8.69
CA ALA A 36 6.92 9.71 -9.54
C ALA A 36 7.18 8.32 -8.96
N PHE A 37 8.13 8.18 -8.02
CA PHE A 37 8.42 6.93 -7.35
C PHE A 37 7.33 6.59 -6.33
N GLY A 38 6.55 5.55 -6.63
CA GLY A 38 5.33 5.25 -5.91
C GLY A 38 5.51 4.47 -4.60
N ASN A 39 6.63 3.76 -4.42
CA ASN A 39 6.86 2.90 -3.26
C ASN A 39 6.74 3.64 -1.91
N PRO A 40 7.38 4.82 -1.71
CA PRO A 40 7.23 5.59 -0.47
C PRO A 40 5.78 5.89 -0.09
N TYR A 41 4.91 6.23 -1.06
CA TYR A 41 3.50 6.50 -0.79
C TYR A 41 2.79 5.24 -0.26
N ASN A 42 3.08 4.08 -0.85
CA ASN A 42 2.52 2.81 -0.36
C ASN A 42 3.02 2.50 1.05
N ASP A 43 4.28 2.75 1.32
CA ASP A 43 4.92 2.40 2.60
C ASP A 43 4.41 3.28 3.73
N ILE A 44 4.24 4.60 3.50
CA ILE A 44 3.54 5.49 4.44
C ILE A 44 2.13 4.97 4.72
N GLY A 45 1.39 4.56 3.68
CA GLY A 45 0.08 3.93 3.84
C GLY A 45 0.12 2.69 4.74
N VAL A 46 1.11 1.81 4.55
CA VAL A 46 1.30 0.62 5.39
C VAL A 46 1.68 0.98 6.83
N TYR A 47 2.52 1.99 7.05
CA TYR A 47 2.88 2.45 8.40
C TYR A 47 1.67 3.01 9.14
N LEU A 48 0.84 3.79 8.45
CA LEU A 48 -0.43 4.29 9.01
C LEU A 48 -1.39 3.14 9.33
N MET A 49 -1.46 2.09 8.50
CA MET A 49 -2.22 0.88 8.82
C MET A 49 -1.73 0.18 10.09
N GLN A 50 -0.41 0.13 10.33
CA GLN A 50 0.17 -0.44 11.56
C GLN A 50 -0.19 0.39 12.80
N GLN A 51 -0.40 1.70 12.62
CA GLN A 51 -0.84 2.63 13.66
C GLN A 51 -2.38 2.70 13.81
N ASP A 52 -3.14 1.87 13.08
CA ASP A 52 -4.61 1.90 13.01
C ASP A 52 -5.22 3.22 12.49
N LYS A 53 -4.40 4.05 11.82
CA LYS A 53 -4.81 5.31 11.18
C LYS A 53 -5.33 5.06 9.76
N LEU A 54 -6.45 4.35 9.68
CA LEU A 54 -6.95 3.78 8.44
C LEU A 54 -7.39 4.83 7.40
N ASP A 55 -8.03 5.92 7.82
CA ASP A 55 -8.49 6.96 6.89
C ASP A 55 -7.32 7.72 6.24
N GLU A 56 -6.28 8.01 7.02
CA GLU A 56 -5.05 8.61 6.50
C GLU A 56 -4.34 7.67 5.53
N ALA A 57 -4.30 6.37 5.84
CA ALA A 57 -3.69 5.35 4.97
C ALA A 57 -4.33 5.31 3.57
N ILE A 58 -5.65 5.48 3.46
CA ILE A 58 -6.35 5.48 2.17
C ILE A 58 -5.78 6.53 1.23
N SER A 59 -5.57 7.75 1.72
CA SER A 59 -5.08 8.86 0.90
C SER A 59 -3.68 8.60 0.36
N TRP A 60 -2.81 7.98 1.15
CA TRP A 60 -1.45 7.62 0.73
C TRP A 60 -1.43 6.45 -0.26
N LEU A 61 -2.26 5.43 -0.03
CA LEU A 61 -2.36 4.29 -0.94
C LEU A 61 -3.01 4.66 -2.29
N GLU A 62 -3.94 5.61 -2.31
CA GLU A 62 -4.49 6.14 -3.57
C GLU A 62 -3.43 6.92 -4.37
N LYS A 63 -2.56 7.69 -3.71
CA LYS A 63 -1.39 8.29 -4.38
C LYS A 63 -0.47 7.21 -4.95
N ALA A 64 -0.23 6.14 -4.21
CA ALA A 64 0.58 5.02 -4.69
C ALA A 64 -0.02 4.32 -5.92
N LYS A 65 -1.35 4.18 -6.00
CA LYS A 65 -2.05 3.67 -7.20
C LYS A 65 -1.81 4.54 -8.43
N GLN A 66 -1.76 5.85 -8.24
CA GLN A 66 -1.62 6.85 -9.31
C GLN A 66 -0.17 7.09 -9.73
N ALA A 67 0.82 6.68 -8.92
CA ALA A 67 2.22 6.91 -9.19
C ALA A 67 2.69 6.27 -10.51
N GLU A 68 3.54 6.98 -11.25
CA GLU A 68 4.03 6.52 -12.56
C GLU A 68 5.03 5.36 -12.43
N ARG A 69 5.93 5.43 -11.45
CA ARG A 69 6.92 4.39 -11.18
C ARG A 69 6.54 3.61 -9.93
N PHE A 70 5.63 2.64 -10.10
CA PHE A 70 5.29 1.65 -9.07
C PHE A 70 5.25 0.25 -9.67
N GLN A 71 6.05 -0.66 -9.12
CA GLN A 71 5.96 -2.08 -9.42
C GLN A 71 6.20 -2.90 -8.16
N PRO A 72 5.50 -4.03 -7.97
CA PRO A 72 4.35 -4.52 -8.74
C PRO A 72 3.05 -3.69 -8.55
N ARG A 73 2.37 -3.36 -9.65
CA ARG A 73 1.18 -2.46 -9.67
C ARG A 73 0.01 -2.88 -8.76
N GLN A 74 -0.11 -4.15 -8.40
CA GLN A 74 -1.23 -4.66 -7.60
C GLN A 74 -1.14 -4.36 -6.09
N PHE A 75 0.03 -4.01 -5.55
CA PHE A 75 0.18 -3.88 -4.09
C PHE A 75 -0.64 -2.75 -3.45
N PRO A 76 -0.72 -1.54 -4.02
CA PRO A 76 -1.55 -0.48 -3.46
C PRO A 76 -3.03 -0.86 -3.40
N PHE A 77 -3.53 -1.59 -4.41
CA PHE A 77 -4.89 -2.13 -4.45
C PHE A 77 -5.11 -3.18 -3.35
N LEU A 78 -4.16 -4.10 -3.15
CA LEU A 78 -4.23 -5.07 -2.04
C LEU A 78 -4.28 -4.38 -0.68
N ASN A 79 -3.46 -3.34 -0.47
CA ASN A 79 -3.42 -2.62 0.79
C ASN A 79 -4.70 -1.81 1.02
N LEU A 80 -5.25 -1.13 0.00
CA LEU A 80 -6.55 -0.47 0.12
C LEU A 80 -7.67 -1.46 0.40
N GLY A 81 -7.69 -2.61 -0.26
CA GLY A 81 -8.66 -3.66 0.02
C GLY A 81 -8.60 -4.11 1.48
N ARG A 82 -7.39 -4.28 2.05
CA ARG A 82 -7.20 -4.60 3.48
C ARG A 82 -7.66 -3.48 4.41
N VAL A 83 -7.41 -2.22 4.06
CA VAL A 83 -7.90 -1.07 4.82
C VAL A 83 -9.43 -1.07 4.86
N TYR A 84 -10.07 -1.19 3.70
CA TYR A 84 -11.53 -1.22 3.62
C TYR A 84 -12.14 -2.41 4.36
N LEU A 85 -11.50 -3.59 4.34
CA LEU A 85 -11.94 -4.73 5.16
C LEU A 85 -11.90 -4.41 6.66
N ARG A 86 -10.82 -3.79 7.15
CA ARG A 86 -10.69 -3.39 8.56
C ARG A 86 -11.76 -2.38 8.97
N GLN A 87 -12.18 -1.52 8.04
CA GLN A 87 -13.29 -0.57 8.24
C GLN A 87 -14.69 -1.19 8.05
N GLY A 88 -14.81 -2.49 7.73
CA GLY A 88 -16.09 -3.12 7.42
C GLY A 88 -16.72 -2.67 6.09
N ARG A 89 -15.95 -2.02 5.23
CA ARG A 89 -16.36 -1.51 3.92
C ARG A 89 -16.18 -2.59 2.84
N TRP A 90 -16.95 -3.67 2.98
CA TRP A 90 -16.72 -4.92 2.23
C TRP A 90 -16.82 -4.75 0.69
N TRP A 91 -17.72 -3.90 0.20
CA TRP A 91 -17.88 -3.64 -1.23
C TRP A 91 -16.72 -2.87 -1.85
N GLU A 92 -16.13 -1.96 -1.07
CA GLU A 92 -14.94 -1.21 -1.49
C GLU A 92 -13.72 -2.12 -1.49
N ALA A 93 -13.58 -2.94 -0.45
CA ALA A 93 -12.57 -3.98 -0.43
C ALA A 93 -12.65 -4.92 -1.64
N LEU A 94 -13.86 -5.35 -2.00
CA LEU A 94 -14.09 -6.20 -3.16
C LEU A 94 -13.59 -5.55 -4.45
N ARG A 95 -13.94 -4.27 -4.70
CA ARG A 95 -13.49 -3.54 -5.89
C ARG A 95 -11.96 -3.43 -5.97
N GLU A 96 -11.30 -3.17 -4.85
CA GLU A 96 -9.85 -3.07 -4.81
C GLU A 96 -9.17 -4.41 -5.06
N PHE A 97 -9.67 -5.50 -4.47
CA PHE A 97 -9.13 -6.84 -4.74
C PHE A 97 -9.37 -7.31 -6.18
N GLU A 98 -10.51 -6.97 -6.78
CA GLU A 98 -10.75 -7.20 -8.20
C GLU A 98 -9.75 -6.42 -9.07
N GLY A 99 -9.45 -5.17 -8.70
CA GLY A 99 -8.39 -4.38 -9.33
C GLY A 99 -7.01 -5.07 -9.24
N ALA A 100 -6.65 -5.56 -8.04
CA ALA A 100 -5.40 -6.27 -7.82
C ALA A 100 -5.30 -7.56 -8.68
N VAL A 101 -6.37 -8.35 -8.77
CA VAL A 101 -6.42 -9.55 -9.62
C VAL A 101 -6.33 -9.20 -11.10
N ARG A 102 -6.97 -8.12 -11.57
CA ARG A 102 -6.83 -7.67 -12.96
C ARG A 102 -5.38 -7.30 -13.32
N LEU A 103 -4.66 -6.68 -12.38
CA LEU A 103 -3.27 -6.26 -12.58
C LEU A 103 -2.28 -7.43 -12.47
N ALA A 104 -2.58 -8.42 -11.64
CA ALA A 104 -1.74 -9.60 -11.43
C ALA A 104 -2.59 -10.89 -11.44
N PRO A 105 -3.11 -11.31 -12.62
CA PRO A 105 -4.04 -12.44 -12.71
C PRO A 105 -3.40 -13.80 -12.40
N ARG A 106 -2.07 -13.86 -12.38
CA ARG A 106 -1.29 -15.06 -12.04
C ARG A 106 -0.75 -15.05 -10.60
N ASP A 107 -1.04 -14.00 -9.82
CA ASP A 107 -0.68 -13.99 -8.40
C ASP A 107 -1.71 -14.82 -7.61
N PRO A 108 -1.34 -15.98 -7.06
CA PRO A 108 -2.28 -16.83 -6.33
C PRO A 108 -2.78 -16.17 -5.04
N THR A 109 -2.06 -15.18 -4.51
CA THR A 109 -2.42 -14.48 -3.27
C THR A 109 -3.65 -13.60 -3.49
N THR A 110 -3.65 -12.82 -4.58
CA THR A 110 -4.76 -11.92 -4.93
C THR A 110 -6.03 -12.73 -5.23
N ALA A 111 -5.89 -13.83 -5.96
CA ALA A 111 -6.99 -14.74 -6.30
C ALA A 111 -7.63 -15.38 -5.05
N LYS A 112 -6.80 -15.87 -4.10
CA LYS A 112 -7.29 -16.45 -2.84
C LYS A 112 -8.06 -15.42 -2.00
N ILE A 113 -7.52 -14.22 -1.83
CA ILE A 113 -8.18 -13.14 -1.07
C ILE A 113 -9.55 -12.81 -1.66
N LEU A 114 -9.62 -12.64 -2.99
CA LEU A 114 -10.87 -12.31 -3.67
C LEU A 114 -11.91 -13.44 -3.55
N HIS A 115 -11.49 -14.70 -3.70
CA HIS A 115 -12.37 -15.85 -3.55
C HIS A 115 -12.95 -15.93 -2.14
N SER A 116 -12.11 -15.81 -1.10
CA SER A 116 -12.55 -15.84 0.29
C SER A 116 -13.52 -14.71 0.62
N LEU A 117 -13.28 -13.49 0.10
CA LEU A 117 -14.19 -12.37 0.33
C LEU A 117 -15.55 -12.59 -0.33
N ARG A 118 -15.57 -13.05 -1.60
CA ARG A 118 -16.83 -13.35 -2.31
C ARG A 118 -17.65 -14.43 -1.60
N ALA A 119 -17.00 -15.47 -1.10
CA ALA A 119 -17.66 -16.53 -0.35
C ALA A 119 -18.34 -16.03 0.95
N ARG A 120 -17.81 -14.96 1.56
CA ARG A 120 -18.38 -14.35 2.77
C ARG A 120 -19.54 -13.39 2.49
N LEU A 121 -19.67 -12.92 1.24
CA LEU A 121 -20.70 -11.96 0.82
C LEU A 121 -21.91 -12.62 0.15
N ASN A 122 -21.83 -13.93 -0.12
CA ASN A 122 -22.94 -14.78 -0.53
C ASN A 122 -23.63 -15.38 0.70
#